data_AF-A0A0B6YL03-F1
#
_entry.id   AF-A0A0B6YL03-F1
#
_cell.length_a   1.000
_cell.length_b   1.000
_cell.length_c   1.000
_cell.angle_alpha   90.00
_cell.angle_beta   90.00
_cell.angle_gamma   90.00
#
_symmetry.space_group_name_H-M   'P 1'
#
loop_
_entity.id
_entity.type
_entity.pdbx_description
1 polymer ?
#
loop_
_entity_poly.entity_id
_entity_poly.type
_entity_poly.pdbx_seq_one_letter_code
_entity_poly.pdbx_strand_id
1 'polypeptide(L)' 'AGFGDRRTYTLSRGNSSEVCYAWRSRIKYVDVEVFDQLCRQVYYKLGYLPANSEKDLRNLHLSLKFEKQYIT' A
#
# COMPACT_ATOMS: atom_id res chain seq x y z
N ALA A 1 -17.33 -23.65 -24.67
CA ALA A 1 -16.62 -24.56 -23.73
C ALA A 1 -15.29 -23.90 -23.39
N GLY A 2 -14.84 -23.70 -22.16
CA GLY A 2 -15.32 -24.02 -20.82
C GLY A 2 -14.18 -23.66 -19.85
N PHE A 3 -14.52 -22.99 -18.75
CA PHE A 3 -13.88 -23.00 -17.43
C PHE A 3 -12.36 -22.83 -17.27
N GLY A 4 -12.00 -21.60 -16.85
CA GLY A 4 -11.03 -21.24 -15.80
C GLY A 4 -9.91 -22.20 -15.41
N ASP A 5 -8.70 -21.90 -15.86
CA ASP A 5 -7.49 -22.44 -15.27
C ASP A 5 -7.10 -21.61 -14.03
N ARG A 6 -7.64 -22.03 -12.88
CA ARG A 6 -7.25 -21.55 -11.56
C ARG A 6 -5.92 -22.22 -11.17
N ARG A 7 -4.79 -21.53 -11.38
CA ARG A 7 -3.53 -21.53 -10.55
C ARG A 7 -2.30 -21.09 -11.36
N THR A 8 -2.35 -19.94 -12.02
CA THR A 8 -1.14 -19.34 -12.60
C THR A 8 -0.35 -18.64 -11.49
N TYR A 9 0.52 -19.36 -10.79
CA TYR A 9 1.54 -18.72 -9.96
C TYR A 9 2.54 -18.06 -10.92
N THR A 10 2.67 -16.73 -10.84
CA THR A 10 3.65 -16.02 -11.67
C THR A 10 5.00 -15.98 -10.94
N LEU A 11 6.07 -16.40 -11.61
CA LEU A 11 7.45 -16.23 -11.11
C LEU A 11 8.01 -14.83 -11.42
N SER A 12 7.23 -14.00 -12.10
CA SER A 12 7.63 -12.64 -12.44
C SER A 12 7.66 -11.76 -11.19
N ARG A 13 8.76 -11.03 -11.00
CA ARG A 13 8.87 -10.03 -9.93
C ARG A 13 7.91 -8.89 -10.24
N GLY A 14 6.80 -8.81 -9.52
CA GLY A 14 5.90 -7.66 -9.56
C GLY A 14 6.55 -6.44 -8.90
N ASN A 15 6.34 -5.27 -9.49
CA ASN A 15 6.75 -4.01 -8.88
C ASN A 15 5.88 -3.77 -7.64
N SER A 16 6.49 -3.81 -6.45
CA SER A 16 5.77 -3.66 -5.18
C SER A 16 5.06 -2.32 -5.06
N SER A 17 5.60 -1.26 -5.67
CA SER A 17 4.97 0.05 -5.73
C SER A 17 3.69 0.00 -6.55
N GLU A 18 3.72 -0.61 -7.74
CA GLU A 18 2.53 -0.74 -8.61
C GLU A 18 1.43 -1.55 -7.93
N VAL A 19 1.77 -2.66 -7.27
CA VAL A 19 0.81 -3.48 -6.51
C VAL A 19 0.20 -2.67 -5.36
N CYS A 20 1.02 -1.91 -4.64
CA CYS A 20 0.56 -1.07 -3.53
C CYS A 20 -0.37 0.04 -4.03
N TYR A 21 -0.08 0.65 -5.18
CA TYR A 21 -0.95 1.65 -5.81
C TYR A 21 -2.26 1.07 -6.37
N ALA A 22 -2.20 -0.12 -6.98
CA ALA A 22 -3.40 -0.81 -7.43
C ALA A 22 -4.34 -1.15 -6.26
N TRP A 23 -3.78 -1.54 -5.12
CA TRP A 23 -4.55 -1.72 -3.88
C TRP A 23 -5.15 -0.39 -3.40
N ARG A 24 -4.33 0.67 -3.29
CA ARG A 24 -4.78 1.99 -2.86
C ARG A 24 -5.84 2.62 -3.75
N SER A 25 -5.86 2.36 -5.06
CA SER A 25 -6.87 2.95 -5.96
C SER A 25 -8.27 2.34 -5.81
N ARG A 26 -8.37 1.13 -5.23
CA ARG A 26 -9.63 0.35 -5.18
C ARG A 26 -10.27 0.29 -3.80
N ILE A 27 -9.49 0.46 -2.74
CA ILE A 27 -9.97 0.35 -1.36
C ILE A 27 -10.65 1.66 -0.90
N LYS A 28 -11.72 1.54 -0.10
CA LYS A 28 -12.41 2.70 0.49
C LYS A 28 -11.54 3.31 1.59
N TYR A 29 -11.56 4.63 1.70
CA TYR A 29 -10.78 5.34 2.72
C TYR A 29 -11.15 4.91 4.14
N VAL A 30 -12.44 4.73 4.43
CA VAL A 30 -12.93 4.27 5.74
C VAL A 30 -12.31 2.93 6.15
N ASP A 31 -12.15 2.00 5.22
CA ASP A 31 -11.53 0.69 5.51
C ASP A 31 -10.03 0.85 5.79
N VAL A 32 -9.36 1.73 5.03
CA VAL A 32 -7.94 2.05 5.24
C VAL A 32 -7.71 2.71 6.60
N GLU A 33 -8.58 3.63 7.01
CA GLU A 33 -8.47 4.28 8.31
C GLU A 33 -8.45 3.27 9.46
N VAL A 34 -9.27 2.22 9.38
CA VAL A 34 -9.26 1.12 10.35
C VAL A 34 -7.93 0.38 10.33
N PHE A 35 -7.39 0.04 9.15
CA PHE A 35 -6.08 -0.59 9.04
C PHE A 35 -4.96 0.29 9.60
N ASP A 36 -4.96 1.59 9.28
CA ASP A 36 -3.97 2.56 9.73
C ASP A 36 -3.99 2.71 11.24
N GLN A 37 -5.17 2.67 11.87
CA GLN A 37 -5.31 2.68 13.33
C GLN A 37 -4.74 1.40 13.95
N LEU A 38 -5.10 0.23 13.42
CA LEU A 38 -4.65 -1.07 13.95
C LEU A 38 -3.14 -1.29 13.74
N CYS A 39 -2.61 -0.84 12.62
CA CYS A 39 -1.22 -1.09 12.21
C CYS A 39 -0.27 0.05 12.59
N ARG A 40 -0.74 1.11 13.25
CA ARG A 40 0.05 2.33 13.54
C ARG A 40 1.43 2.03 14.15
N GLN A 41 1.49 1.14 15.14
CA GLN A 41 2.75 0.79 15.79
C GLN A 41 3.73 0.07 14.85
N VAL A 42 3.21 -0.80 13.98
CA VAL A 42 4.00 -1.54 13.00
C VAL A 42 4.51 -0.59 11.92
N TYR A 43 3.67 0.32 11.45
CA TYR A 43 4.04 1.33 10.46
C TYR A 43 5.17 2.20 10.98
N TYR A 44 5.09 2.66 12.23
CA TYR A 44 6.15 3.45 12.84
C TYR A 44 7.50 2.70 12.87
N LYS A 45 7.50 1.42 13.29
CA LYS A 45 8.72 0.60 13.34
C LYS A 45 9.33 0.33 11.97
N LEU A 46 8.49 0.14 10.96
CA LEU A 46 8.92 -0.13 9.57
C LEU A 46 9.15 1.15 8.75
N GLY A 47 8.82 2.30 9.35
CA GLY A 47 8.93 3.62 8.76
C GLY A 47 7.94 3.93 7.66
N TYR A 48 6.71 3.42 7.75
CA TYR A 48 5.60 3.75 6.85
C TYR A 48 4.71 4.87 7.41
N LEU A 49 4.13 5.65 6.50
CA LEU A 49 3.18 6.72 6.80
C LEU A 49 1.73 6.25 6.53
N PRO A 50 0.80 6.44 7.49
CA PRO A 50 -0.63 6.21 7.27
C PRO A 50 -1.23 7.29 6.34
N ALA A 51 -2.40 7.01 5.77
CA ALA A 51 -3.15 7.95 4.94
C ALA A 51 -4.05 8.85 5.81
N ASN A 52 -3.80 10.15 5.82
CA ASN A 52 -4.57 11.10 6.63
C ASN A 52 -5.84 11.60 5.95
N SER A 53 -6.01 11.30 4.66
CA SER A 53 -7.20 11.66 3.89
C SER A 53 -7.36 10.74 2.70
N GLU A 54 -8.57 10.72 2.11
CA GLU A 54 -8.78 10.01 0.84
C GLU A 54 -7.88 10.58 -0.28
N LYS A 55 -7.64 11.89 -0.28
CA LYS A 55 -6.74 12.53 -1.23
C LYS A 55 -5.32 11.97 -1.12
N ASP A 56 -4.81 11.80 0.11
CA ASP A 56 -3.49 11.23 0.35
C ASP A 56 -3.43 9.76 -0.07
N LEU A 57 -4.50 8.99 0.21
CA LEU A 57 -4.61 7.60 -0.21
C LEU A 57 -4.50 7.43 -1.73
N ARG A 58 -5.02 8.38 -2.52
CA ARG A 58 -4.95 8.34 -3.99
C ARG A 58 -3.71 9.00 -4.57
N ASN A 59 -2.90 9.69 -3.76
CA ASN A 59 -1.76 10.45 -4.24
C ASN A 59 -0.54 9.55 -4.50
N LEU A 60 -0.22 9.32 -5.77
CA LEU A 60 0.94 8.51 -6.20
C LEU A 60 2.29 9.22 -6.01
N HIS A 61 2.27 10.51 -5.71
CA HIS A 61 3.48 11.32 -5.49
C HIS A 61 3.82 11.49 -4.01
N LEU A 62 2.92 11.07 -3.11
CA LEU A 62 3.17 11.12 -1.68
C LEU A 62 4.10 9.97 -1.29
N SER A 63 5.19 10.27 -0.59
CA SER A 63 6.03 9.21 -0.04
C SER A 63 5.24 8.41 0.99
N LEU A 64 5.31 7.09 0.86
CA LEU A 64 4.66 6.14 1.77
C LEU A 64 5.52 5.82 2.98
N LYS A 65 6.76 6.31 2.99
CA LYS A 65 7.76 6.04 4.01
C LYS A 65 8.26 7.36 4.58
N PHE A 66 8.69 7.35 5.83
CA PHE A 66 9.50 8.43 6.33
C PHE A 66 10.71 8.60 5.40
N GLU A 67 10.93 9.82 4.91
CA GLU A 67 12.20 10.14 4.30
C GLU A 67 13.26 9.91 5.37
N LYS A 68 14.12 8.90 5.18
CA LYS A 68 15.29 8.75 6.02
C LYS A 68 16.11 10.02 5.84
N GLN A 69 16.03 10.93 6.81
CA GLN A 69 17.12 11.86 7.05
C GLN A 69 18.28 10.98 7.53
N TYR A 70 19.20 10.67 6.62
CA TYR A 70 20.50 10.21 7.05
C TYR A 70 21.07 11.36 7.88
N ILE A 71 21.13 11.16 9.20
CA ILE A 71 21.99 12.00 10.04
C ILE A 71 23.41 11.62 9.58
N THR A 72 23.97 12.45 8.70
CA THR A 72 25.41 12.45 8.38
C THR A 72 26.21 12.87 9.60
#